data_AF-A0A7C7QD33-F1
#
_entry.id   AF-A0A7C7QD33-F1
#
_cell.length_a   1.000
_cell.length_b   1.000
_cell.length_c   1.000
_cell.angle_alpha   90.00
_cell.angle_beta   90.00
_cell.angle_gamma   90.00
#
_symmetry.space_group_name_H-M   'P 1'
#
loop_
_entity.id
_entity.type
_entity.pdbx_description
1 polymer ?
#
loop_
_entity_poly.entity_id
_entity_poly.type
_entity_poly.pdbx_seq_one_letter_code
_entity_poly.pdbx_strand_id
1 'polypeptide(L)'
;MEGKKRKEKQYFVGVRLTEEQRKLLSQIQEDAGLSKTEILLRGLELLSEYYSLGLDKPLLSTELKRLEEEALRHAEALKRIRRREEALKEIVRELRDIDRIVDKYDGKPEALIQILLDIQAKYRWISKPSLIWVSERLGIPVSRIYQISTFYKAFSLTPQGRHRVRVCLGTACHVRGGPQIMEAAERLLGVKDGEVTPDGRFTLERVNCLGCCALGPVVVIGNEYYGGVKPADLEKILSKYE
;
A
#
# COMPACT_ATOMS: atom_id res chain seq x y z
N MET A 1 -9.84 -67.36 -5.08
CA MET A 1 -8.60 -67.07 -4.33
C MET A 1 -7.46 -66.92 -5.33
N GLU A 2 -7.28 -65.70 -5.83
CA GLU A 2 -6.19 -65.36 -6.76
C GLU A 2 -4.85 -65.29 -6.02
N GLY A 3 -3.98 -66.26 -6.28
CA GLY A 3 -2.58 -66.25 -5.85
C GLY A 3 -1.76 -65.34 -6.75
N LYS A 4 -1.47 -64.12 -6.27
CA LYS A 4 -0.52 -63.18 -6.88
C LYS A 4 0.86 -63.85 -7.06
N LYS A 5 1.27 -64.08 -8.32
CA LYS A 5 2.64 -64.46 -8.70
C LYS A 5 3.64 -63.40 -8.22
N ARG A 6 4.56 -63.79 -7.34
CA ARG A 6 5.74 -63.01 -6.92
C ARG A 6 6.65 -62.79 -8.14
N LYS A 7 6.82 -61.54 -8.60
CA LYS A 7 7.92 -61.19 -9.55
C LYS A 7 9.26 -61.30 -8.79
N GLU A 8 10.10 -62.24 -9.20
CA GLU A 8 11.47 -62.42 -8.71
C GLU A 8 12.29 -61.14 -8.85
N LYS A 9 12.85 -60.65 -7.75
CA LYS A 9 13.80 -59.53 -7.76
C LYS A 9 15.20 -60.09 -7.98
N GLN A 10 15.64 -60.12 -9.23
CA GLN A 10 17.02 -60.45 -9.57
C GLN A 10 17.92 -59.21 -9.44
N TYR A 11 18.98 -59.34 -8.65
CA TYR A 11 19.97 -58.30 -8.35
C TYR A 11 21.08 -58.30 -9.42
N PHE A 12 21.60 -57.12 -9.77
CA PHE A 12 22.75 -56.97 -10.68
C PHE A 12 23.87 -56.23 -9.92
N VAL A 13 24.95 -56.94 -9.57
CA VAL A 13 26.08 -56.44 -8.75
C VAL A 13 25.61 -55.63 -7.52
N GLY A 14 24.59 -56.15 -6.81
CA GLY A 14 24.05 -55.51 -5.60
C GLY A 14 23.16 -54.27 -5.82
N VAL A 15 23.05 -53.73 -7.04
CA VAL A 15 22.22 -52.55 -7.35
C VAL A 15 20.90 -52.97 -7.99
N ARG A 16 19.81 -52.35 -7.53
CA ARG A 16 18.46 -52.65 -8.02
C ARG A 16 18.12 -51.74 -9.19
N LEU A 17 18.18 -52.28 -10.40
CA LEU A 17 17.83 -51.55 -11.63
C LEU A 17 16.33 -51.62 -11.91
N THR A 18 15.75 -50.48 -12.30
CA THR A 18 14.39 -50.38 -12.84
C THR A 18 14.29 -51.07 -14.21
N GLU A 19 13.07 -51.33 -14.71
CA GLU A 19 12.89 -52.00 -16.01
C GLU A 19 13.37 -51.13 -17.19
N GLU A 20 13.18 -49.80 -17.13
CA GLU A 20 13.66 -48.87 -18.16
C GLU A 20 15.19 -48.82 -18.22
N GLN A 21 15.86 -48.74 -17.07
CA GLN A 21 17.32 -48.76 -16.98
C GLN A 21 17.91 -50.07 -17.55
N ARG A 22 17.19 -51.18 -17.38
CA ARG A 22 17.58 -52.47 -17.97
C ARG A 22 17.48 -52.47 -19.48
N LYS A 23 16.37 -51.96 -20.03
CA LYS A 23 16.21 -51.85 -21.49
C LYS A 23 17.28 -50.97 -22.12
N LEU A 24 17.57 -49.84 -21.48
CA LEU A 24 18.61 -48.92 -21.94
C LEU A 24 20.00 -49.56 -21.90
N LEU A 25 20.36 -50.26 -20.82
CA LEU A 25 21.63 -50.97 -20.73
C LEU A 25 21.75 -52.08 -21.78
N SER A 26 20.66 -52.81 -22.06
CA SER A 26 20.63 -53.81 -23.12
C SER A 26 20.83 -53.19 -24.51
N GLN A 27 20.21 -52.05 -24.80
CA GLN A 27 20.45 -51.31 -26.05
C GLN A 27 21.90 -50.85 -26.17
N ILE A 28 22.46 -50.25 -25.11
CA ILE A 28 23.85 -49.78 -25.11
C ILE A 28 24.84 -50.94 -25.29
N GLN A 29 24.54 -52.11 -24.73
CA GLN A 29 25.35 -53.30 -24.93
C GLN A 29 25.33 -53.80 -26.38
N GLU A 30 24.16 -53.80 -27.01
CA GLU A 30 24.00 -54.21 -28.41
C GLU A 30 24.70 -53.22 -29.35
N ASP A 31 24.56 -51.91 -29.09
CA ASP A 31 25.14 -50.85 -29.92
C ASP A 31 26.67 -50.73 -29.78
N ALA A 32 27.21 -50.94 -28.57
CA ALA A 32 28.63 -50.75 -28.30
C ALA A 32 29.45 -52.07 -28.35
N GLY A 33 28.79 -53.23 -28.38
CA GLY A 33 29.46 -54.54 -28.36
C GLY A 33 30.24 -54.85 -27.08
N LEU A 34 30.06 -54.05 -26.02
CA LEU A 34 30.81 -54.15 -24.76
C LEU A 34 30.10 -55.03 -23.74
N SER A 35 30.88 -55.71 -22.91
CA SER A 35 30.34 -56.46 -21.78
C SER A 35 29.77 -55.50 -20.73
N LYS A 36 28.79 -55.98 -19.93
CA LYS A 36 28.14 -55.14 -18.91
C LYS A 36 29.13 -54.54 -17.90
N THR A 37 30.19 -55.27 -17.59
CA THR A 37 31.21 -54.85 -16.63
C THR A 37 32.06 -53.71 -17.20
N GLU A 38 32.37 -53.74 -18.49
CA GLU A 38 33.12 -52.67 -19.16
C GLU A 38 32.32 -51.38 -19.23
N ILE A 39 31.02 -51.47 -19.53
CA ILE A 39 30.12 -50.30 -19.52
C ILE A 39 30.08 -49.66 -18.13
N LEU A 40 30.03 -50.47 -17.07
CA LEU A 40 30.04 -49.98 -15.70
C LEU A 40 31.36 -49.33 -15.32
N LEU A 41 32.49 -49.95 -15.66
CA LEU A 41 33.81 -49.39 -15.37
C LEU A 41 34.03 -48.07 -16.11
N ARG A 42 33.64 -48.01 -17.40
CA ARG A 42 33.70 -46.78 -18.19
C ARG A 42 32.77 -45.69 -17.64
N GLY A 43 31.58 -46.09 -17.18
CA GLY A 43 30.64 -45.18 -16.52
C GLY A 43 31.17 -44.65 -15.19
N LEU A 44 31.86 -45.48 -14.39
CA LEU A 44 32.51 -45.08 -13.15
C LEU A 44 33.73 -44.18 -13.39
N GLU A 45 34.52 -44.44 -14.43
CA GLU A 45 35.60 -43.54 -14.87
C GLU A 45 35.05 -42.18 -15.29
N LEU A 46 34.01 -42.16 -16.14
CA LEU A 46 33.33 -40.92 -16.54
C LEU A 46 32.77 -40.15 -15.35
N LEU A 47 32.16 -40.85 -14.38
CA LEU A 47 31.68 -40.22 -13.16
C LEU A 47 32.85 -39.69 -12.33
N SER A 48 33.94 -40.44 -12.19
CA SER A 48 35.14 -40.01 -11.46
C SER A 48 35.79 -38.77 -12.11
N GLU A 49 35.89 -38.73 -13.42
CA GLU A 49 36.36 -37.56 -14.18
C GLU A 49 35.41 -36.36 -13.99
N TYR A 50 34.10 -36.61 -14.07
CA TYR A 50 33.07 -35.60 -13.85
C TYR A 50 33.14 -34.99 -12.43
N TYR A 51 33.32 -35.83 -11.40
CA TYR A 51 33.50 -35.38 -10.02
C TYR A 51 34.85 -34.67 -9.80
N SER A 52 35.92 -35.11 -10.46
CA SER A 52 37.24 -34.50 -10.39
C SER A 52 37.29 -33.11 -11.04
N LEU A 53 36.44 -32.89 -12.05
CA LEU A 53 36.23 -31.58 -12.70
C LEU A 53 35.34 -30.63 -11.86
N GLY A 54 34.82 -31.08 -10.71
CA GLY A 54 34.01 -30.25 -9.82
C GLY A 54 32.64 -29.85 -10.38
N LEU A 55 32.16 -30.54 -11.42
CA LEU A 55 30.99 -30.14 -12.21
C LEU A 55 29.63 -30.45 -11.58
N ASP A 56 29.60 -30.98 -10.35
CA ASP A 56 28.38 -31.54 -9.76
C ASP A 56 27.78 -30.75 -8.57
N LYS A 57 28.30 -29.55 -8.28
CA LYS A 57 27.63 -28.61 -7.37
C LYS A 57 27.75 -27.21 -7.94
N PRO A 58 26.66 -26.43 -8.06
CA PRO A 58 26.83 -24.99 -8.19
C PRO A 58 27.75 -24.55 -7.04
N LEU A 59 28.79 -23.77 -7.34
CA LEU A 59 29.69 -23.24 -6.31
C LEU A 59 28.81 -22.78 -5.14
N LEU A 60 29.12 -23.22 -3.92
CA LEU A 60 28.28 -22.96 -2.73
C LEU A 60 27.87 -21.47 -2.64
N SER A 61 28.74 -20.59 -3.13
CA SER A 61 28.53 -19.15 -3.29
C SER A 61 27.37 -18.76 -4.21
N THR A 62 27.14 -19.47 -5.32
CA THR A 62 26.02 -19.22 -6.25
C THR A 62 24.68 -19.64 -5.65
N GLU A 63 24.64 -20.79 -4.97
CA GLU A 63 23.42 -21.26 -4.30
C GLU A 63 23.09 -20.41 -3.07
N LEU A 64 24.10 -19.98 -2.30
CA LEU A 64 23.93 -19.01 -1.20
C LEU A 64 23.35 -17.69 -1.70
N LYS A 65 23.88 -17.13 -2.80
CA LYS A 65 23.34 -15.90 -3.41
C LYS A 65 21.88 -16.06 -3.83
N ARG A 66 21.53 -17.20 -4.45
CA ARG A 66 20.15 -17.49 -4.84
C ARG A 66 19.21 -17.56 -3.63
N LEU A 67 19.64 -18.23 -2.56
CA LEU A 67 18.86 -18.32 -1.32
C LEU A 67 18.73 -16.97 -0.61
N GLU A 68 19.78 -16.15 -0.62
CA GLU A 68 19.72 -14.77 -0.12
C GLU A 68 18.72 -13.92 -0.91
N GLU A 69 18.72 -14.01 -2.25
CA GLU A 69 17.74 -13.32 -3.10
C GLU A 69 16.30 -13.80 -2.84
N GLU A 70 16.08 -15.11 -2.69
CA GLU A 70 14.76 -15.66 -2.34
C GLU A 70 14.30 -15.20 -0.94
N ALA A 71 15.19 -15.22 0.04
CA ALA A 71 14.92 -14.73 1.39
C ALA A 71 14.59 -13.23 1.41
N LEU A 72 15.30 -12.41 0.62
CA LEU A 72 15.00 -10.99 0.44
C LEU A 72 13.63 -10.78 -0.18
N ARG A 73 13.27 -11.53 -1.24
CA ARG A 73 11.93 -11.48 -1.86
C ARG A 73 10.83 -11.86 -0.86
N HIS A 74 11.04 -12.90 -0.06
CA HIS A 74 10.10 -13.31 0.98
C HIS A 74 10.00 -12.28 2.10
N ALA A 75 11.11 -11.67 2.52
CA ALA A 75 11.11 -10.59 3.51
C ALA A 75 10.35 -9.35 3.01
N GLU A 76 10.49 -8.99 1.73
CA GLU A 76 9.70 -7.92 1.11
C GLU A 76 8.21 -8.27 1.05
N ALA A 77 7.87 -9.50 0.69
CA ALA A 77 6.48 -9.97 0.69
C ALA A 77 5.89 -9.93 2.11
N LEU A 78 6.63 -10.36 3.12
CA LEU A 78 6.24 -10.29 4.54
C LEU A 78 6.08 -8.84 5.01
N LYS A 79 6.99 -7.93 4.62
CA LYS A 79 6.83 -6.48 4.90
C LYS A 79 5.54 -5.93 4.29
N ARG A 80 5.17 -6.34 3.07
CA ARG A 80 3.90 -5.94 2.44
C ARG A 80 2.68 -6.51 3.18
N ILE A 81 2.73 -7.78 3.59
CA ILE A 81 1.66 -8.42 4.38
C ILE A 81 1.49 -7.69 5.71
N ARG A 82 2.58 -7.42 6.42
CA ARG A 82 2.57 -6.70 7.70
C ARG A 82 1.98 -5.29 7.56
N ARG A 83 2.37 -4.55 6.52
CA ARG A 83 1.78 -3.22 6.22
C ARG A 83 0.27 -3.31 5.96
N ARG A 84 -0.19 -4.33 5.24
CA ARG A 84 -1.63 -4.55 5.00
C ARG A 84 -2.37 -4.89 6.29
N GLU A 85 -1.79 -5.71 7.15
CA GLU A 85 -2.35 -6.06 8.45
C GLU A 85 -2.50 -4.82 9.35
N GLU A 86 -1.47 -3.97 9.39
CA GLU A 86 -1.48 -2.70 10.14
C GLU A 86 -2.56 -1.75 9.60
N ALA A 87 -2.65 -1.59 8.28
CA ALA A 87 -3.71 -0.77 7.65
C ALA A 87 -5.11 -1.31 7.95
N LEU A 88 -5.30 -2.64 7.93
CA LEU A 88 -6.60 -3.25 8.26
C LEU A 88 -6.96 -3.00 9.73
N LYS A 89 -5.99 -3.13 10.65
CA LYS A 89 -6.20 -2.83 12.08
C LYS A 89 -6.60 -1.37 12.29
N GLU A 90 -6.03 -0.45 11.53
CA GLU A 90 -6.38 0.98 11.60
C GLU A 90 -7.81 1.23 11.11
N ILE A 91 -8.20 0.66 9.96
CA ILE A 91 -9.58 0.76 9.44
C ILE A 91 -10.57 0.19 10.45
N VAL A 92 -10.30 -0.97 11.05
CA VAL A 92 -11.21 -1.56 12.05
C VAL A 92 -11.36 -0.66 13.28
N ARG A 93 -10.29 0.03 13.71
CA ARG A 93 -10.38 1.03 14.79
C ARG A 93 -11.21 2.24 14.37
N GLU A 94 -11.00 2.73 13.15
CA GLU A 94 -11.75 3.85 12.58
C GLU A 94 -13.26 3.55 12.57
N LEU A 95 -13.66 2.39 12.05
CA LEU A 95 -15.07 1.98 11.97
C LEU A 95 -15.72 1.83 13.35
N ARG A 96 -15.01 1.26 14.34
CA ARG A 96 -15.51 1.18 15.73
C ARG A 96 -15.74 2.55 16.36
N ASP A 97 -14.90 3.50 16.03
CA ASP A 97 -15.05 4.86 16.52
C ASP A 97 -16.20 5.59 15.82
N ILE A 98 -16.45 5.27 14.55
CA ILE A 98 -17.62 5.76 13.82
C ILE A 98 -18.91 5.19 14.42
N ASP A 99 -18.93 3.92 14.81
CA ASP A 99 -20.09 3.34 15.51
C ASP A 99 -20.46 4.14 16.75
N ARG A 100 -19.46 4.49 17.57
CA ARG A 100 -19.68 5.33 18.77
C ARG A 100 -20.24 6.70 18.43
N ILE A 101 -19.82 7.29 17.31
CA ILE A 101 -20.35 8.57 16.82
C ILE A 101 -21.80 8.38 16.38
N VAL A 102 -22.13 7.33 15.64
CA VAL A 102 -23.51 7.03 15.20
C VAL A 102 -24.42 6.78 16.40
N ASP A 103 -23.95 6.05 17.41
CA ASP A 103 -24.70 5.72 18.62
C ASP A 103 -25.04 6.97 19.45
N LYS A 104 -24.18 8.00 19.44
CA LYS A 104 -24.45 9.30 20.07
C LYS A 104 -25.71 9.99 19.51
N TYR A 105 -26.10 9.66 18.28
CA TYR A 105 -27.29 10.20 17.60
C TYR A 105 -28.43 9.17 17.49
N ASP A 106 -28.41 8.10 18.30
CA ASP A 106 -29.37 7.00 18.29
C ASP A 106 -29.54 6.30 16.92
N GLY A 107 -28.54 6.39 16.03
CA GLY A 107 -28.66 5.84 14.67
C GLY A 107 -29.74 6.49 13.80
N LYS A 108 -30.14 7.72 14.11
CA LYS A 108 -31.20 8.43 13.38
C LYS A 108 -30.71 8.91 12.00
N PRO A 109 -31.36 8.54 10.88
CA PRO A 109 -30.99 8.98 9.53
C PRO A 109 -30.98 10.51 9.36
N GLU A 110 -31.81 11.22 10.11
CA GLU A 110 -31.92 12.68 10.10
C GLU A 110 -30.64 13.36 10.60
N ALA A 111 -29.85 12.66 11.42
CA ALA A 111 -28.59 13.15 11.96
C ALA A 111 -27.39 12.92 11.03
N LEU A 112 -27.59 12.45 9.79
CA LEU A 112 -26.50 12.12 8.86
C LEU A 112 -25.45 13.23 8.73
N ILE A 113 -25.87 14.48 8.56
CA ILE A 113 -24.93 15.62 8.41
C ILE A 113 -24.11 15.80 9.70
N GLN A 114 -24.72 15.70 10.87
CA GLN A 114 -24.03 15.84 12.16
C GLN A 114 -23.05 14.70 12.40
N ILE A 115 -23.44 13.47 12.05
CA ILE A 115 -22.56 12.29 12.11
C ILE A 115 -21.34 12.51 11.20
N LEU A 116 -21.52 12.92 9.95
CA LEU A 116 -20.41 13.18 9.03
C LEU A 116 -19.49 14.31 9.52
N LEU A 117 -20.05 15.36 10.14
CA LEU A 117 -19.27 16.44 10.74
C LEU A 117 -18.43 15.95 11.93
N ASP A 118 -18.97 15.11 12.81
CA ASP A 118 -18.25 14.53 13.94
C ASP A 118 -17.14 13.57 13.47
N ILE A 119 -17.40 12.76 12.44
CA ILE A 119 -16.39 11.89 11.81
C ILE A 119 -15.25 12.74 11.26
N GLN A 120 -15.58 13.79 10.49
CA GLN A 120 -14.58 14.68 9.93
C GLN A 120 -13.83 15.48 11.01
N ALA A 121 -14.48 15.88 12.10
CA ALA A 121 -13.79 16.57 13.20
C ALA A 121 -12.71 15.68 13.83
N LYS A 122 -12.96 14.36 13.90
CA LYS A 122 -12.02 13.39 14.45
C LYS A 122 -10.89 13.02 13.48
N TYR A 123 -11.22 12.73 12.22
CA TYR A 123 -10.26 12.22 11.23
C TYR A 123 -9.74 13.26 10.24
N ARG A 124 -10.30 14.48 10.24
CA ARG A 124 -10.07 15.60 9.30
C ARG A 124 -10.59 15.39 7.87
N TRP A 125 -10.94 14.17 7.51
CA TRP A 125 -11.53 13.81 6.23
C TRP A 125 -12.46 12.61 6.42
N ILE A 126 -13.24 12.28 5.39
CA ILE A 126 -14.18 11.16 5.43
C ILE A 126 -13.76 10.13 4.40
N SER A 127 -13.32 8.97 4.90
CA SER A 127 -12.85 7.88 4.06
C SER A 127 -14.00 7.14 3.36
N LYS A 128 -13.72 6.51 2.22
CA LYS A 128 -14.72 5.69 1.51
C LYS A 128 -15.26 4.54 2.39
N PRO A 129 -14.45 3.79 3.16
CA PRO A 129 -14.96 2.81 4.12
C PRO A 129 -15.90 3.43 5.15
N SER A 130 -15.59 4.64 5.66
CA SER A 130 -16.48 5.35 6.59
C SER A 130 -17.86 5.62 6.01
N LEU A 131 -17.93 6.10 4.76
CA LEU A 131 -19.21 6.38 4.10
C LEU A 131 -20.06 5.12 3.92
N ILE A 132 -19.43 4.01 3.53
CA ILE A 132 -20.12 2.72 3.35
C ILE A 132 -20.63 2.22 4.70
N TRP A 133 -19.80 2.32 5.74
CA TRP A 133 -20.18 1.90 7.09
C TRP A 133 -21.36 2.70 7.65
N VAL A 134 -21.34 4.03 7.48
CA VAL A 134 -22.47 4.90 7.89
C VAL A 134 -23.74 4.57 7.09
N SER A 135 -23.61 4.26 5.79
CA SER A 135 -24.72 3.79 4.96
C SER A 135 -25.35 2.52 5.53
N GLU A 136 -24.55 1.52 5.88
CA GLU A 136 -25.04 0.26 6.46
C GLU A 136 -25.69 0.49 7.82
N ARG A 137 -25.10 1.31 8.68
CA ARG A 137 -25.61 1.59 10.03
C ARG A 137 -26.92 2.37 10.03
N LEU A 138 -27.09 3.34 9.12
CA LEU A 138 -28.28 4.19 9.05
C LEU A 138 -29.34 3.69 8.05
N GLY A 139 -29.04 2.65 7.27
CA GLY A 139 -29.94 2.15 6.21
C GLY A 139 -30.15 3.15 5.06
N ILE A 140 -29.22 4.09 4.86
CA ILE A 140 -29.28 5.11 3.80
C ILE A 140 -28.44 4.64 2.61
N PRO A 141 -28.91 4.70 1.36
CA PRO A 141 -28.09 4.35 0.21
C PRO A 141 -26.78 5.15 0.14
N VAL A 142 -25.65 4.46 -0.08
CA VAL A 142 -24.32 5.08 -0.24
C VAL A 142 -24.33 6.22 -1.27
N SER A 143 -25.10 6.08 -2.36
CA SER A 143 -25.24 7.11 -3.40
C SER A 143 -25.74 8.44 -2.85
N ARG A 144 -26.73 8.40 -1.92
CA ARG A 144 -27.28 9.60 -1.28
C ARG A 144 -26.28 10.23 -0.33
N ILE A 145 -25.55 9.43 0.46
CA ILE A 145 -24.49 9.93 1.33
C ILE A 145 -23.39 10.58 0.50
N TYR A 146 -22.98 9.92 -0.59
CA TYR A 146 -21.96 10.45 -1.50
C TYR A 146 -22.40 11.79 -2.11
N GLN A 147 -23.65 11.88 -2.59
CA GLN A 147 -24.22 13.12 -3.11
C GLN A 147 -24.19 14.26 -2.08
N ILE A 148 -24.52 13.98 -0.81
CA ILE A 148 -24.46 14.98 0.27
C ILE A 148 -23.00 15.39 0.54
N SER A 149 -22.10 14.41 0.61
CA SER A 149 -20.69 14.66 0.90
C SER A 149 -19.96 15.43 -0.20
N THR A 150 -20.38 15.30 -1.46
CA THR A 150 -19.82 16.06 -2.58
C THR A 150 -20.52 17.41 -2.78
N PHE A 151 -21.79 17.54 -2.40
CA PHE A 151 -22.54 18.78 -2.51
C PHE A 151 -22.06 19.85 -1.52
N TYR A 152 -21.84 19.47 -0.26
CA TYR A 152 -21.38 20.42 0.75
C TYR A 152 -19.86 20.53 0.75
N LYS A 153 -19.33 21.71 0.37
CA LYS A 153 -17.89 22.02 0.42
C LYS A 153 -17.26 21.91 1.82
N ALA A 154 -18.10 21.87 2.86
CA ALA A 154 -17.65 21.64 4.24
C ALA A 154 -17.01 20.25 4.43
N PHE A 155 -17.39 19.26 3.62
CA PHE A 155 -16.84 17.90 3.70
C PHE A 155 -15.63 17.72 2.80
N SER A 156 -14.65 16.96 3.29
CA SER A 156 -13.40 16.62 2.63
C SER A 156 -13.33 15.11 2.46
N LEU A 157 -13.43 14.66 1.21
CA LEU A 157 -13.31 13.25 0.82
C LEU A 157 -11.87 12.82 0.55
N THR A 158 -10.95 13.79 0.53
CA THR A 158 -9.51 13.57 0.39
C THR A 158 -8.82 13.79 1.74
N PRO A 159 -7.76 13.03 2.03
CA PRO A 159 -6.96 13.24 3.23
C PRO A 159 -6.53 14.70 3.36
N GLN A 160 -6.70 15.27 4.55
CA GLN A 160 -6.33 16.65 4.85
C GLN A 160 -5.11 16.65 5.76
N GLY A 161 -4.25 17.64 5.57
CA GLY A 161 -3.13 17.93 6.44
C GLY A 161 -3.60 18.34 7.85
N ARG A 162 -2.66 18.39 8.79
CA ARG A 162 -2.96 18.80 10.19
C ARG A 162 -3.56 20.20 10.28
N HIS A 163 -3.10 21.13 9.45
CA HIS A 163 -3.55 22.52 9.41
C HIS A 163 -4.05 22.89 8.02
N ARG A 164 -5.27 23.43 7.93
CA ARG A 164 -5.82 23.97 6.68
C ARG A 164 -5.45 25.44 6.54
N VAL A 165 -4.71 25.78 5.49
CA VAL A 165 -4.32 27.13 5.12
C VAL A 165 -5.32 27.63 4.09
N ARG A 166 -6.22 28.52 4.50
CA ARG A 166 -7.29 29.07 3.70
C ARG A 166 -6.98 30.51 3.31
N VAL A 167 -6.76 30.75 2.01
CA VAL A 167 -6.47 32.10 1.49
C VAL A 167 -7.76 32.70 0.92
N CYS A 168 -8.12 33.90 1.38
CA CYS A 168 -9.31 34.59 0.89
C CYS A 168 -9.05 35.24 -0.47
N LEU A 169 -9.80 34.82 -1.49
CA LEU A 169 -9.81 35.39 -2.84
C LEU A 169 -11.13 36.09 -3.18
N GLY A 170 -11.84 36.58 -2.14
CA GLY A 170 -13.04 37.40 -2.34
C GLY A 170 -12.71 38.74 -2.96
N THR A 171 -13.68 39.40 -3.59
CA THR A 171 -13.48 40.64 -4.35
C THR A 171 -12.60 41.67 -3.64
N ALA A 172 -12.88 41.95 -2.36
CA ALA A 172 -12.08 42.88 -1.56
C ALA A 172 -10.64 42.40 -1.32
N CYS A 173 -10.43 41.12 -1.01
CA CYS A 173 -9.08 40.57 -0.82
C CYS A 173 -8.34 40.43 -2.16
N HIS A 174 -9.06 40.15 -3.24
CA HIS A 174 -8.53 39.98 -4.59
C HIS A 174 -7.85 41.26 -5.06
N VAL A 175 -8.54 42.40 -4.95
CA VAL A 175 -8.01 43.72 -5.33
C VAL A 175 -6.86 44.16 -4.42
N ARG A 176 -6.85 43.72 -3.15
CA ARG A 176 -5.82 44.06 -2.17
C ARG A 176 -4.57 43.17 -2.19
N GLY A 177 -4.48 42.23 -3.13
CA GLY A 177 -3.29 41.39 -3.29
C GLY A 177 -3.45 39.92 -2.87
N GLY A 178 -4.68 39.43 -2.72
CA GLY A 178 -4.97 38.03 -2.39
C GLY A 178 -4.33 37.00 -3.34
N PRO A 179 -4.35 37.19 -4.68
CA PRO A 179 -3.68 36.28 -5.61
C PRO A 179 -2.18 36.14 -5.35
N GLN A 180 -1.50 37.24 -5.04
CA GLN A 180 -0.06 37.26 -4.74
C GLN A 180 0.25 36.48 -3.45
N ILE A 181 -0.66 36.51 -2.47
CA ILE A 181 -0.56 35.70 -1.25
C ILE A 181 -0.74 34.22 -1.57
N MET A 182 -1.72 33.88 -2.43
CA MET A 182 -1.93 32.50 -2.86
C MET A 182 -0.69 31.95 -3.58
N GLU A 183 -0.15 32.69 -4.55
CA GLU A 183 1.07 32.30 -5.29
C GLU A 183 2.30 32.19 -4.37
N ALA A 184 2.41 33.04 -3.35
CA ALA A 184 3.47 32.92 -2.35
C ALA A 184 3.29 31.68 -1.48
N ALA A 185 2.05 31.37 -1.06
CA ALA A 185 1.75 30.16 -0.29
C ALA A 185 2.03 28.88 -1.10
N GLU A 186 1.65 28.84 -2.39
CA GLU A 186 1.95 27.72 -3.29
C GLU A 186 3.45 27.50 -3.45
N ARG A 187 4.24 28.58 -3.59
CA ARG A 187 5.70 28.50 -3.68
C ARG A 187 6.36 28.03 -2.40
N LEU A 188 5.91 28.53 -1.25
CA LEU A 188 6.48 28.17 0.06
C LEU A 188 6.15 26.71 0.46
N LEU A 189 4.92 26.27 0.19
CA LEU A 189 4.46 24.93 0.56
C LEU A 189 4.76 23.88 -0.51
N GLY A 190 5.08 24.29 -1.74
CA GLY A 190 5.36 23.39 -2.87
C GLY A 190 4.13 22.61 -3.35
N VAL A 191 2.93 23.11 -3.09
CA VAL A 191 1.64 22.46 -3.44
C VAL A 191 0.69 23.46 -4.07
N LYS A 192 -0.26 22.97 -4.87
CA LYS A 192 -1.30 23.79 -5.48
C LYS A 192 -2.55 23.90 -4.59
N ASP A 193 -3.46 24.78 -4.99
CA ASP A 193 -4.81 24.83 -4.45
C ASP A 193 -5.49 23.45 -4.38
N GLY A 194 -5.96 23.08 -3.19
CA GLY A 194 -6.64 21.82 -2.90
C GLY A 194 -5.71 20.65 -2.57
N GLU A 195 -4.40 20.84 -2.64
CA GLU A 195 -3.41 19.80 -2.39
C GLU A 195 -2.87 19.84 -0.95
N VAL A 196 -2.32 18.70 -0.53
CA VAL A 196 -1.71 18.50 0.79
C VAL A 196 -0.21 18.40 0.63
N THR A 197 0.54 19.08 1.50
CA THR A 197 2.00 18.99 1.53
C THR A 197 2.46 17.53 1.69
N PRO A 198 3.59 17.12 1.08
CA PRO A 198 4.14 15.77 1.23
C PRO A 198 4.33 15.34 2.70
N ASP A 199 4.61 16.30 3.59
CA ASP A 199 4.77 16.07 5.03
C ASP A 199 3.43 15.82 5.77
N GLY A 200 2.29 15.98 5.09
CA GLY A 200 0.95 15.88 5.69
C GLY A 200 0.63 16.98 6.71
N ARG A 201 1.40 18.07 6.74
CA ARG A 201 1.24 19.17 7.72
C ARG A 201 0.19 20.18 7.28
N PHE A 202 0.27 20.66 6.04
CA PHE A 202 -0.61 21.71 5.54
C PHE A 202 -1.46 21.22 4.37
N THR A 203 -2.71 21.70 4.34
CA THR A 203 -3.54 21.68 3.13
C THR A 203 -3.79 23.11 2.69
N LEU A 204 -3.44 23.44 1.46
CA LEU A 204 -3.66 24.76 0.90
C LEU A 204 -5.03 24.78 0.21
N GLU A 205 -5.88 25.75 0.56
CA GLU A 205 -7.20 25.89 -0.03
C GLU A 205 -7.52 27.37 -0.31
N ARG A 206 -8.04 27.65 -1.50
CA ARG A 206 -8.65 28.94 -1.80
C ARG A 206 -10.08 29.02 -1.27
N VAL A 207 -10.40 30.14 -0.64
CA VAL A 207 -11.76 30.44 -0.19
C VAL A 207 -12.27 31.69 -0.89
N ASN A 208 -13.50 31.63 -1.39
CA ASN A 208 -14.11 32.73 -2.12
C ASN A 208 -14.40 33.94 -1.23
N CYS A 209 -14.83 33.77 0.01
CA CYS A 209 -14.99 34.89 0.94
C CYS A 209 -15.02 34.37 2.37
N LEU A 210 -14.34 35.08 3.27
CA LEU A 210 -14.36 34.81 4.72
C LEU A 210 -15.22 35.82 5.50
N GLY A 211 -15.89 36.75 4.81
CA GLY A 211 -16.75 37.77 5.43
C GLY A 211 -16.01 38.88 6.20
N CYS A 212 -14.68 38.81 6.29
CA CYS A 212 -13.86 39.73 7.09
C CYS A 212 -13.17 40.81 6.24
N CYS A 213 -13.91 41.45 5.33
CA CYS A 213 -13.34 42.37 4.32
C CYS A 213 -12.58 43.57 4.92
N ALA A 214 -12.94 43.99 6.14
CA ALA A 214 -12.23 45.05 6.86
C ALA A 214 -10.74 44.71 7.10
N LEU A 215 -10.43 43.43 7.32
CA LEU A 215 -9.09 42.92 7.61
C LEU A 215 -8.35 42.42 6.35
N GLY A 216 -8.94 42.57 5.16
CA GLY A 216 -8.38 42.04 3.92
C GLY A 216 -7.04 42.67 3.52
N PRO A 217 -6.07 41.91 2.99
CA PRO A 217 -6.12 40.47 2.69
C PRO A 217 -6.11 39.55 3.93
N VAL A 218 -6.91 38.48 3.89
CA VAL A 218 -7.08 37.55 5.02
C VAL A 218 -6.59 36.14 4.66
N VAL A 219 -5.82 35.55 5.56
CA VAL A 219 -5.45 34.13 5.56
C VAL A 219 -5.93 33.50 6.86
N VAL A 220 -6.48 32.29 6.79
CA VAL A 220 -6.91 31.53 7.97
C VAL A 220 -6.13 30.23 8.03
N ILE A 221 -5.49 29.96 9.17
CA ILE A 221 -4.78 28.69 9.38
C ILE A 221 -5.46 27.95 10.53
N GLY A 222 -6.03 26.78 10.24
CA GLY A 222 -6.91 26.09 11.18
C GLY A 222 -8.11 26.98 11.53
N ASN A 223 -8.12 27.51 12.77
CA ASN A 223 -9.16 28.39 13.29
C ASN A 223 -8.69 29.82 13.56
N GLU A 224 -7.42 30.15 13.28
CA GLU A 224 -6.87 31.49 13.52
C GLU A 224 -6.95 32.37 12.27
N TYR A 225 -7.36 33.62 12.47
CA TYR A 225 -7.50 34.62 11.42
C TYR A 225 -6.30 35.57 11.41
N TYR A 226 -5.67 35.70 10.24
CA TYR A 226 -4.58 36.63 9.99
C TYR A 226 -5.06 37.68 8.97
N GLY A 227 -5.12 38.94 9.41
CA GLY A 227 -5.51 40.08 8.57
C GLY A 227 -4.33 40.94 8.14
N GLY A 228 -4.48 41.66 7.04
CA GLY A 228 -3.45 42.55 6.49
C GLY A 228 -2.17 41.82 6.05
N VAL A 229 -2.30 40.53 5.74
CA VAL A 229 -1.16 39.65 5.45
C VAL A 229 -0.47 40.08 4.16
N LYS A 230 0.86 40.21 4.18
CA LYS A 230 1.68 40.37 2.97
C LYS A 230 2.36 39.05 2.63
N PRO A 231 2.76 38.83 1.36
CA PRO A 231 3.50 37.63 0.96
C PRO A 231 4.74 37.33 1.82
N ALA A 232 5.45 38.36 2.28
CA ALA A 232 6.63 38.22 3.14
C ALA A 232 6.29 37.74 4.57
N ASP A 233 5.07 37.96 5.04
CA ASP A 233 4.66 37.54 6.39
C ASP A 233 4.33 36.04 6.45
N LEU A 234 4.03 35.41 5.31
CA LEU A 234 3.58 34.02 5.25
C LEU A 234 4.58 33.04 5.86
N GLU A 235 5.87 33.20 5.57
CA GLU A 235 6.91 32.32 6.11
C GLU A 235 6.92 32.33 7.65
N LYS A 236 6.85 33.53 8.23
CA LYS A 236 6.77 33.72 9.68
C LYS A 236 5.46 33.21 10.29
N ILE A 237 4.37 33.28 9.54
CA ILE A 237 3.06 32.78 10.01
C ILE A 237 3.06 31.24 9.98
N LEU A 238 3.56 30.62 8.90
CA LEU A 238 3.59 29.18 8.72
C LEU A 238 4.51 28.49 9.72
N SER A 239 5.64 29.11 10.08
CA SER A 239 6.58 28.55 11.07
C SER A 239 6.01 28.41 12.48
N LYS A 240 4.91 29.13 12.82
CA LYS A 240 4.21 28.95 14.10
C LYS A 240 3.49 27.62 14.23
N TYR A 241 3.28 26.92 13.11
CA TYR A 241 2.53 25.68 13.01
C TYR A 241 3.43 24.50 12.60
N GLU A 242 4.74 24.60 12.86
CA GLU A 242 5.71 23.50 12.74
C GLU A 242 5.54 22.41 13.80
#